data_AF-A0A3D6ANP8-F1
#
_entry.id   AF-A0A3D6ANP8-F1
#
_cell.length_a   1.000
_cell.length_b   1.000
_cell.length_c   1.000
_cell.angle_alpha   90.00
_cell.angle_beta   90.00
_cell.angle_gamma   90.00
#
_symmetry.space_group_name_H-M   'P 1'
#
loop_
_entity.id
_entity.type
_entity.pdbx_description
1 polymer ?
#
loop_
_entity_poly.entity_id
_entity_poly.type
_entity_poly.pdbx_seq_one_letter_code
_entity_poly.pdbx_strand_id
1 'polypeptide(L)'
;MQLPFTIEQFFEVFRRYNESVWPAQIVLVALAIIAVILVVFPRRWSGICISAILSFLWAWLGLAYHLAFFASVNPLAHVFAGVSIAGAAVFAWHGIAKRQLEFKFSRSMRSLAGVALIVFSLAVYPAWAAYAGHLYPAMPTFGLPCPTTIFTIGMLSLLVTPYPRMPLVVPILWCLVGSQAAFLLGVPQDRALIVAGIVGIALVIRSRPSASDGSSRWRI
;
A
#
# COMPACT_ATOMS: atom_id res chain seq x y z
N MET A 1 -22.70 10.83 -4.17
CA MET A 1 -21.80 11.76 -4.88
C MET A 1 -21.59 11.24 -6.28
N GLN A 2 -21.62 12.09 -7.30
CA GLN A 2 -21.26 11.70 -8.66
C GLN A 2 -19.74 11.83 -8.83
N LEU A 3 -19.10 10.82 -9.42
CA LEU A 3 -17.69 10.87 -9.77
C LEU A 3 -17.48 11.75 -11.02
N PRO A 4 -16.33 12.41 -11.18
CA PRO A 4 -16.05 13.25 -12.35
C PRO A 4 -15.71 12.42 -13.62
N PHE A 5 -15.84 11.09 -13.55
CA PHE A 5 -15.54 10.15 -14.62
C PHE A 5 -16.50 8.95 -14.59
N THR A 6 -16.63 8.26 -15.73
CA THR A 6 -17.44 7.03 -15.85
C THR A 6 -16.64 5.77 -15.51
N ILE A 7 -17.33 4.63 -15.33
CA ILE A 7 -16.70 3.33 -15.07
C ILE A 7 -15.78 2.93 -16.24
N GLU A 8 -16.19 3.21 -17.47
CA GLU A 8 -15.41 2.93 -18.68
C GLU A 8 -14.12 3.74 -18.69
N GLN A 9 -14.19 5.04 -18.37
CA GLN A 9 -13.00 5.90 -18.26
C GLN A 9 -12.05 5.40 -17.16
N PHE A 10 -12.57 4.89 -16.05
CA PHE A 10 -11.76 4.32 -14.98
C PHE A 10 -10.96 3.10 -15.42
N PHE A 11 -11.61 2.12 -16.06
CA PHE A 11 -10.91 0.93 -16.57
C PHE A 11 -9.99 1.23 -17.76
N GLU A 12 -10.33 2.24 -18.57
CA GLU A 12 -9.46 2.71 -19.66
C GLU A 12 -8.15 3.31 -19.13
N VAL A 13 -8.18 4.02 -18.00
CA VAL A 13 -6.96 4.47 -17.32
C VAL A 13 -6.07 3.29 -16.94
N PHE A 14 -6.64 2.19 -16.42
CA PHE A 14 -5.85 0.99 -16.12
C PHE A 14 -5.25 0.37 -17.38
N ARG A 15 -6.01 0.27 -18.48
CA ARG A 15 -5.50 -0.22 -19.76
C ARG A 15 -4.28 0.56 -20.21
N ARG A 16 -4.42 1.89 -20.33
CA ARG A 16 -3.34 2.77 -20.79
C ARG A 16 -2.13 2.69 -19.89
N TYR A 17 -2.33 2.74 -18.57
CA TYR A 17 -1.25 2.58 -17.61
C TYR A 17 -0.54 1.24 -17.80
N ASN A 18 -1.29 0.14 -17.84
CA ASN A 18 -0.73 -1.20 -17.83
C ASN A 18 0.06 -1.54 -19.10
N GLU A 19 -0.41 -1.08 -20.26
CA GLU A 19 0.29 -1.21 -21.53
C GLU A 19 1.53 -0.31 -21.57
N SER A 20 1.43 0.93 -21.08
CA SER A 20 2.51 1.92 -21.16
C SER A 20 3.69 1.60 -20.24
N VAL A 21 3.45 0.98 -19.08
CA VAL A 21 4.50 0.67 -18.10
C VAL A 21 5.01 -0.76 -18.21
N TRP A 22 4.46 -1.60 -19.09
CA TRP A 22 4.94 -2.96 -19.27
C TRP A 22 6.45 -2.95 -19.59
N PRO A 23 7.29 -3.79 -18.94
CA PRO A 23 6.98 -4.91 -18.05
C PRO A 23 7.07 -4.59 -16.55
N ALA A 24 6.89 -3.34 -16.12
CA ALA A 24 7.09 -2.92 -14.73
C ALA A 24 6.25 -3.71 -13.72
N GLN A 25 5.08 -4.23 -14.08
CA GLN A 25 4.26 -5.08 -13.20
C GLN A 25 5.02 -6.31 -12.69
N ILE A 26 5.87 -6.91 -13.54
CA ILE A 26 6.72 -8.04 -13.15
C ILE A 26 7.71 -7.59 -12.07
N VAL A 27 8.34 -6.43 -12.28
CA VAL A 27 9.29 -5.84 -11.31
C VAL A 27 8.60 -5.51 -9.99
N LEU A 28 7.40 -4.90 -10.04
CA LEU A 28 6.63 -4.53 -8.84
C LEU A 28 6.26 -5.77 -8.01
N VAL A 29 5.79 -6.84 -8.66
CA VAL A 29 5.51 -8.12 -7.99
C VAL A 29 6.79 -8.75 -7.44
N ALA A 30 7.90 -8.73 -8.20
CA ALA A 30 9.18 -9.25 -7.74
C ALA A 30 9.67 -8.51 -6.48
N LEU A 31 9.54 -7.18 -6.43
CA LEU A 31 9.86 -6.39 -5.24
C LEU A 31 8.98 -6.77 -4.05
N ALA A 32 7.68 -7.00 -4.25
CA ALA A 32 6.79 -7.47 -3.19
C ALA A 32 7.21 -8.85 -2.65
N ILE A 33 7.56 -9.78 -3.54
CA ILE A 33 8.06 -11.11 -3.16
C ILE A 33 9.38 -11.00 -2.39
N ILE A 34 10.31 -10.16 -2.84
CA ILE A 34 11.57 -9.89 -2.13
C ILE A 34 11.29 -9.38 -0.72
N ALA A 35 10.36 -8.43 -0.56
CA ALA A 35 9.98 -7.92 0.75
C ALA A 35 9.46 -9.05 1.66
N VAL A 36 8.61 -9.96 1.15
CA VAL A 36 8.12 -11.12 1.90
C VAL A 36 9.26 -12.08 2.28
N ILE A 37 10.15 -12.40 1.34
CA ILE A 37 11.34 -13.24 1.58
C ILE A 37 12.19 -12.65 2.70
N LEU A 38 12.41 -11.32 2.70
CA LEU A 38 13.20 -10.63 3.73
C LEU A 38 12.55 -10.65 5.12
N VAL A 39 11.23 -10.85 5.22
CA VAL A 39 10.53 -11.05 6.50
C VAL A 39 10.69 -12.48 7.00
N VAL A 40 10.65 -13.47 6.09
CA VAL A 40 10.80 -14.90 6.43
C VAL A 40 12.25 -15.24 6.77
N PHE A 41 13.20 -14.65 6.05
CA PHE A 41 14.63 -14.86 6.21
C PHE A 41 15.33 -13.55 6.61
N PRO A 42 15.11 -13.06 7.85
CA PRO A 42 15.57 -11.74 8.27
C PRO A 42 17.09 -11.65 8.34
N ARG A 43 17.62 -10.54 7.84
CA ARG A 43 19.01 -10.09 7.95
C ARG A 43 19.04 -8.73 8.67
N ARG A 44 20.22 -8.31 9.14
CA ARG A 44 20.39 -6.99 9.81
C ARG A 44 19.95 -5.80 8.96
N TRP A 45 19.90 -5.95 7.63
CA TRP A 45 19.49 -4.92 6.67
C TRP A 45 18.07 -5.12 6.11
N SER A 46 17.35 -6.20 6.48
CA SER A 46 16.02 -6.49 5.93
C SER A 46 15.04 -5.34 6.15
N GLY A 47 15.02 -4.72 7.33
CA GLY A 47 14.11 -3.60 7.63
C GLY A 47 14.30 -2.39 6.70
N ILE A 48 15.56 -2.07 6.38
CA ILE A 48 15.92 -1.00 5.44
C ILE A 48 15.43 -1.35 4.03
N CYS A 49 15.72 -2.55 3.54
CA CYS A 49 15.32 -2.97 2.19
C CYS A 49 13.81 -3.07 2.04
N ILE A 50 13.09 -3.64 3.01
CA ILE A 50 11.62 -3.70 3.00
C ILE A 50 11.05 -2.27 2.99
N SER A 51 11.61 -1.37 3.79
CA SER A 51 11.15 0.02 3.84
C SER A 51 11.46 0.78 2.56
N ALA A 52 12.59 0.52 1.91
CA ALA A 52 12.92 1.05 0.59
C ALA A 52 11.94 0.55 -0.49
N ILE A 53 11.58 -0.74 -0.44
CA ILE A 53 10.57 -1.31 -1.33
C ILE A 53 9.21 -0.64 -1.10
N LEU A 54 8.73 -0.53 0.15
CA LEU A 54 7.47 0.15 0.45
C LEU A 54 7.51 1.62 0.02
N SER A 55 8.61 2.32 0.28
CA SER A 55 8.81 3.71 -0.18
C SER A 55 8.71 3.82 -1.69
N PHE A 56 9.38 2.92 -2.43
CA PHE A 56 9.33 2.89 -3.88
C PHE A 56 7.92 2.62 -4.41
N LEU A 57 7.21 1.62 -3.87
CA LEU A 57 5.84 1.30 -4.27
C LEU A 57 4.90 2.50 -4.07
N TRP A 58 5.04 3.22 -2.96
CA TRP A 58 4.23 4.41 -2.67
C TRP A 58 4.60 5.61 -3.56
N ALA A 59 5.86 5.78 -3.91
CA ALA A 59 6.30 6.79 -4.88
C ALA A 59 5.77 6.45 -6.29
N TRP A 60 5.84 5.18 -6.67
CA TRP A 60 5.29 4.68 -7.93
C TRP A 60 3.79 4.94 -8.03
N LEU A 61 3.01 4.68 -6.98
CA LEU A 61 1.59 5.02 -6.92
C LEU A 61 1.34 6.51 -7.18
N GLY A 62 2.09 7.38 -6.50
CA GLY A 62 1.87 8.82 -6.60
C GLY A 62 2.27 9.39 -7.96
N LEU A 63 3.43 8.98 -8.47
CA LEU A 63 4.01 9.53 -9.70
C LEU A 63 3.49 8.80 -10.94
N ALA A 64 3.69 7.49 -11.00
CA ALA A 64 3.43 6.70 -12.20
C ALA A 64 1.94 6.43 -12.41
N TYR A 65 1.11 6.34 -11.37
CA TYR A 65 -0.33 6.13 -11.53
C TYR A 65 -1.14 7.41 -11.32
N HIS A 66 -1.11 8.00 -10.12
CA HIS A 66 -1.97 9.14 -9.80
C HIS A 66 -1.68 10.36 -10.67
N LEU A 67 -0.41 10.78 -10.74
CA LEU A 67 -0.05 11.98 -11.47
C LEU A 67 -0.03 11.77 -13.00
N ALA A 68 0.60 10.70 -13.47
CA ALA A 68 0.80 10.50 -14.91
C ALA A 68 -0.46 10.03 -15.67
N PHE A 69 -1.36 9.24 -15.04
CA PHE A 69 -2.52 8.68 -15.73
C PHE A 69 -3.84 9.12 -15.11
N PHE A 70 -4.01 9.00 -13.79
CA PHE A 70 -5.31 9.24 -13.15
C PHE A 70 -5.71 10.71 -13.10
N ALA A 71 -4.75 11.65 -13.07
CA ALA A 71 -5.01 13.08 -13.10
C ALA A 71 -5.74 13.56 -14.36
N SER A 72 -5.66 12.79 -15.45
CA SER A 72 -6.40 13.11 -16.70
C SER A 72 -7.91 12.99 -16.56
N VAL A 73 -8.40 12.15 -15.64
CA VAL A 73 -9.85 11.89 -15.45
C VAL A 73 -10.37 12.32 -14.09
N ASN A 74 -9.48 12.55 -13.11
CA ASN A 74 -9.87 12.93 -11.76
C ASN A 74 -8.94 14.01 -11.19
N PRO A 75 -9.41 15.25 -11.03
CA PRO A 75 -8.63 16.33 -10.43
C PRO A 75 -8.09 16.01 -9.02
N LEU A 76 -8.81 15.18 -8.25
CA LEU A 76 -8.35 14.75 -6.92
C LEU A 76 -7.10 13.86 -6.98
N ALA A 77 -6.73 13.34 -8.15
CA ALA A 77 -5.51 12.56 -8.30
C ALA A 77 -4.25 13.35 -7.92
N HIS A 78 -4.23 14.69 -8.05
CA HIS A 78 -3.11 15.50 -7.55
C HIS A 78 -2.97 15.41 -6.02
N VAL A 79 -4.10 15.44 -5.30
CA VAL A 79 -4.12 15.25 -3.84
C VAL A 79 -3.66 13.82 -3.51
N PHE A 80 -4.19 12.83 -4.23
CA PHE A 80 -3.81 11.44 -4.02
C PHE A 80 -2.33 11.20 -4.31
N ALA A 81 -1.76 11.85 -5.32
CA ALA A 81 -0.34 11.81 -5.62
C ALA A 81 0.48 12.39 -4.46
N GLY A 82 0.12 13.58 -3.95
CA GLY A 82 0.78 14.20 -2.82
C GLY A 82 0.74 13.33 -1.55
N VAL A 83 -0.41 12.74 -1.24
CA VAL A 83 -0.58 11.80 -0.12
C VAL A 83 0.28 10.56 -0.31
N SER A 84 0.31 9.98 -1.52
CA SER A 84 1.15 8.80 -1.81
C SER A 84 2.65 9.10 -1.68
N ILE A 85 3.10 10.25 -2.18
CA ILE A 85 4.50 10.70 -2.07
C ILE A 85 4.87 10.97 -0.60
N ALA A 86 3.96 11.56 0.18
CA ALA A 86 4.17 11.72 1.62
C ALA A 86 4.32 10.35 2.31
N GLY A 87 3.50 9.36 1.94
CA GLY A 87 3.66 7.98 2.40
C GLY A 87 5.03 7.39 2.08
N ALA A 88 5.52 7.59 0.86
CA ALA A 88 6.86 7.18 0.46
C ALA A 88 7.95 7.83 1.34
N ALA A 89 7.87 9.15 1.53
CA ALA A 89 8.80 9.88 2.38
C ALA A 89 8.77 9.39 3.83
N VAL A 90 7.60 9.05 4.37
CA VAL A 90 7.44 8.51 5.72
C VAL A 90 8.13 7.14 5.86
N PHE A 91 7.98 6.25 4.87
CA PHE A 91 8.69 4.96 4.86
C PHE A 91 10.21 5.13 4.75
N ALA A 92 10.67 6.03 3.88
CA ALA A 92 12.09 6.34 3.75
C ALA A 92 12.66 6.90 5.07
N TRP A 93 11.98 7.86 5.68
CA TRP A 93 12.43 8.49 6.91
C TRP A 93 12.49 7.50 8.09
N HIS A 94 11.39 6.82 8.39
CA HIS A 94 11.33 5.93 9.56
C HIS A 94 12.09 4.62 9.34
N GLY A 95 12.02 4.06 8.12
CA GLY A 95 12.60 2.75 7.82
C GLY A 95 14.06 2.78 7.38
N ILE A 96 14.48 3.81 6.63
CA ILE A 96 15.86 3.90 6.09
C ILE A 96 16.71 4.83 6.96
N ALA A 97 16.28 6.08 7.14
CA ALA A 97 17.08 7.09 7.84
C ALA A 97 17.14 6.84 9.36
N LYS A 98 16.00 6.54 9.98
CA LYS A 98 15.91 6.25 11.42
C LYS A 98 16.04 4.78 11.77
N ARG A 99 15.90 3.86 10.80
CA ARG A 99 15.98 2.40 10.99
C ARG A 99 15.05 1.86 12.09
N GLN A 100 13.84 2.42 12.20
CA GLN A 100 12.86 2.10 13.23
C GLN A 100 11.84 1.04 12.80
N LEU A 101 11.93 0.55 11.56
CA LEU A 101 11.00 -0.43 11.00
C LEU A 101 11.71 -1.78 10.87
N GLU A 102 11.48 -2.64 11.85
CA GLU A 102 11.89 -4.04 11.84
C GLU A 102 10.68 -4.94 11.58
N PHE A 103 10.88 -5.99 10.77
CA PHE A 103 9.80 -6.89 10.36
C PHE A 103 10.18 -8.33 10.69
N LYS A 104 9.25 -9.08 11.27
CA LYS A 104 9.45 -10.49 11.60
C LYS A 104 8.13 -11.24 11.60
N PHE A 105 8.13 -12.43 10.98
CA PHE A 105 6.99 -13.34 11.11
C PHE A 105 6.92 -13.94 12.53
N SER A 106 5.70 -13.99 13.09
CA SER A 106 5.39 -14.63 14.36
C SER A 106 4.12 -15.46 14.22
N ARG A 107 3.89 -16.46 15.08
CA ARG A 107 2.62 -17.23 15.09
C ARG A 107 1.45 -16.51 15.76
N SER A 108 1.43 -15.17 15.73
CA SER A 108 0.35 -14.37 16.32
C SER A 108 -0.79 -14.16 15.32
N MET A 109 -2.02 -13.95 15.83
CA MET A 109 -3.19 -13.61 14.99
C MET A 109 -2.96 -12.37 14.13
N ARG A 110 -2.18 -11.40 14.64
CA ARG A 110 -1.77 -10.21 13.88
C ARG A 110 -0.92 -10.57 12.66
N SER A 111 0.10 -11.42 12.84
CA SER A 111 0.94 -11.84 11.73
C SER A 111 0.18 -12.71 10.73
N LEU A 112 -0.76 -13.54 11.20
CA LEU A 112 -1.62 -14.33 10.32
C LEU A 112 -2.55 -13.44 9.48
N ALA A 113 -3.18 -12.44 10.07
CA ALA A 113 -3.96 -11.43 9.34
C ALA A 113 -3.09 -10.69 8.31
N GLY A 114 -1.85 -10.34 8.68
CA GLY A 114 -0.88 -9.72 7.77
C GLY A 114 -0.58 -10.58 6.55
N VAL A 115 -0.28 -11.86 6.77
CA VAL A 115 -0.04 -12.83 5.69
C VAL A 115 -1.28 -13.02 4.82
N ALA A 116 -2.48 -13.10 5.40
CA ALA A 116 -3.71 -13.19 4.64
C ALA A 116 -3.92 -11.98 3.71
N LEU A 117 -3.63 -10.76 4.18
CA LEU A 117 -3.69 -9.55 3.35
C LEU A 117 -2.64 -9.55 2.23
N ILE A 118 -1.42 -10.00 2.51
CA ILE A 118 -0.35 -10.14 1.49
C ILE A 118 -0.78 -11.12 0.39
N VAL A 119 -1.22 -12.32 0.78
CA VAL A 119 -1.70 -13.35 -0.16
C VAL A 119 -2.91 -12.85 -0.93
N PHE A 120 -3.83 -12.14 -0.26
CA PHE A 120 -4.98 -11.56 -0.92
C PHE A 120 -4.54 -10.58 -1.99
N SER A 121 -3.66 -9.63 -1.67
CA SER A 121 -3.18 -8.62 -2.62
C SER A 121 -2.48 -9.23 -3.84
N LEU A 122 -1.59 -10.21 -3.64
CA LEU A 122 -0.72 -10.72 -4.71
C LEU A 122 -1.36 -11.81 -5.56
N ALA A 123 -2.28 -12.60 -5.00
CA ALA A 123 -2.85 -13.76 -5.68
C ALA A 123 -4.37 -13.68 -5.81
N VAL A 124 -5.08 -13.50 -4.70
CA VAL A 124 -6.56 -13.56 -4.71
C VAL A 124 -7.16 -12.37 -5.45
N TYR A 125 -6.60 -11.18 -5.28
CA TYR A 125 -7.06 -9.95 -5.89
C TYR A 125 -7.02 -10.00 -7.43
N PRO A 126 -5.87 -10.31 -8.08
CA PRO A 126 -5.85 -10.44 -9.54
C PRO A 126 -6.68 -11.63 -10.04
N ALA A 127 -6.73 -12.75 -9.31
CA ALA A 127 -7.56 -13.90 -9.68
C ALA A 127 -9.07 -13.54 -9.63
N TRP A 128 -9.50 -12.81 -8.61
CA TRP A 128 -10.88 -12.32 -8.51
C TRP A 128 -11.17 -11.29 -9.60
N ALA A 129 -10.27 -10.35 -9.85
CA ALA A 129 -10.44 -9.39 -10.95
C ALA A 129 -10.64 -10.10 -12.30
N ALA A 130 -9.85 -11.14 -12.58
CA ALA A 130 -10.01 -11.97 -13.78
C ALA A 130 -11.36 -12.69 -13.82
N TYR A 131 -11.77 -13.31 -12.71
CA TYR A 131 -13.08 -13.97 -12.59
C TYR A 131 -14.25 -13.01 -12.78
N ALA A 132 -14.11 -11.76 -12.34
CA ALA A 132 -15.09 -10.70 -12.53
C ALA A 132 -15.10 -10.12 -13.96
N GLY A 133 -14.30 -10.66 -14.89
CA GLY A 133 -14.23 -10.23 -16.29
C GLY A 133 -13.25 -9.09 -16.56
N HIS A 134 -12.52 -8.61 -15.54
CA HIS A 134 -11.50 -7.59 -15.69
C HIS A 134 -10.14 -8.21 -15.98
N LEU A 135 -9.93 -8.59 -17.24
CA LEU A 135 -8.67 -9.15 -17.72
C LEU A 135 -7.64 -8.06 -18.03
N TYR A 136 -6.36 -8.45 -18.04
CA TYR A 136 -5.30 -7.58 -18.55
C TYR A 136 -5.63 -7.17 -19.99
N PRO A 137 -5.45 -5.89 -20.38
CA PRO A 137 -4.77 -4.81 -19.64
C PRO A 137 -5.67 -3.94 -18.75
N ALA A 138 -6.99 -4.14 -18.73
CA ALA A 138 -7.90 -3.34 -17.90
C ALA A 138 -7.92 -3.75 -16.41
N MET A 139 -7.16 -4.78 -16.03
CA MET A 139 -7.08 -5.30 -14.67
C MET A 139 -6.35 -4.33 -13.73
N PRO A 140 -6.85 -4.12 -12.50
CA PRO A 140 -6.06 -3.48 -11.44
C PRO A 140 -4.92 -4.38 -10.95
N THR A 141 -3.75 -4.34 -11.60
CA THR A 141 -2.56 -5.12 -11.24
C THR A 141 -1.89 -4.63 -9.95
N PHE A 142 -0.98 -5.43 -9.38
CA PHE A 142 -0.10 -4.96 -8.31
C PHE A 142 0.74 -3.76 -8.77
N GLY A 143 0.96 -2.79 -7.88
CA GLY A 143 1.50 -1.48 -8.22
C GLY A 143 0.44 -0.40 -8.42
N LEU A 144 -0.84 -0.78 -8.58
CA LEU A 144 -1.99 0.12 -8.49
C LEU A 144 -2.49 0.25 -7.04
N PRO A 145 -3.30 1.28 -6.71
CA PRO A 145 -3.47 1.69 -5.32
C PRO A 145 -4.05 0.63 -4.39
N CYS A 146 -5.17 -0.01 -4.76
CA CYS A 146 -5.86 -0.96 -3.89
C CYS A 146 -4.99 -2.17 -3.49
N PRO A 147 -4.45 -2.98 -4.42
CA PRO A 147 -3.61 -4.12 -4.05
C PRO A 147 -2.35 -3.69 -3.29
N THR A 148 -1.72 -2.58 -3.68
CA THR A 148 -0.49 -2.08 -3.04
C THR A 148 -0.75 -1.64 -1.59
N THR A 149 -1.87 -0.99 -1.31
CA THR A 149 -2.25 -0.60 0.06
C THR A 149 -2.59 -1.81 0.92
N ILE A 150 -3.35 -2.78 0.39
CA ILE A 150 -3.64 -4.04 1.11
C ILE A 150 -2.34 -4.76 1.48
N PHE A 151 -1.42 -4.89 0.53
CA PHE A 151 -0.09 -5.46 0.77
C PHE A 151 0.68 -4.67 1.82
N THR A 152 0.69 -3.33 1.73
CA THR A 152 1.38 -2.47 2.70
C THR A 152 0.87 -2.70 4.11
N ILE A 153 -0.45 -2.72 4.34
CA ILE A 153 -1.02 -3.04 5.66
C ILE A 153 -0.62 -4.46 6.10
N GLY A 154 -0.63 -5.41 5.17
CA GLY A 154 -0.19 -6.78 5.42
C GLY A 154 1.26 -6.84 5.93
N MET A 155 2.16 -6.12 5.27
CA MET A 155 3.57 -5.99 5.68
C MET A 155 3.70 -5.28 7.04
N LEU A 156 2.97 -4.19 7.27
CA LEU A 156 3.02 -3.46 8.54
C LEU A 156 2.46 -4.25 9.72
N SER A 157 1.59 -5.22 9.46
CA SER A 157 1.14 -6.20 10.46
C SER A 157 2.25 -7.13 10.95
N LEU A 158 3.39 -7.16 10.26
CA LEU A 158 4.59 -7.93 10.61
C LEU A 158 5.67 -7.09 11.31
N LEU A 159 5.39 -5.82 11.64
CA LEU A 159 6.32 -4.96 12.39
C LEU A 159 6.64 -5.51 13.78
N VAL A 160 7.88 -5.39 14.23
CA VAL A 160 8.29 -5.68 15.61
C VAL A 160 8.06 -4.46 16.49
N THR A 161 7.48 -4.66 17.68
CA THR A 161 7.22 -3.57 18.64
C THR A 161 8.51 -3.20 19.40
N PRO A 162 8.79 -1.92 19.69
CA PRO A 162 8.00 -0.72 19.34
C PRO A 162 8.25 -0.23 17.91
N TYR A 163 7.22 0.38 17.29
CA TYR A 163 7.27 0.97 15.96
C TYR A 163 6.50 2.30 15.92
N PRO A 164 6.92 3.27 15.07
CA PRO A 164 6.26 4.57 14.94
C PRO A 164 4.86 4.45 14.30
N ARG A 165 3.96 5.39 14.64
CA ARG A 165 2.57 5.44 14.11
C ARG A 165 2.50 5.99 12.69
N MET A 166 3.39 6.92 12.35
CA MET A 166 3.33 7.67 11.10
C MET A 166 3.23 6.80 9.83
N PRO A 167 3.98 5.68 9.69
CA PRO A 167 3.88 4.81 8.51
C PRO A 167 2.51 4.16 8.29
N LEU A 168 1.63 4.13 9.30
CA LEU A 168 0.27 3.58 9.18
C LEU A 168 -0.75 4.60 8.70
N VAL A 169 -0.50 5.90 8.91
CA VAL A 169 -1.49 6.96 8.65
C VAL A 169 -1.90 6.97 7.17
N VAL A 170 -0.92 7.04 6.28
CA VAL A 170 -1.18 7.18 4.84
C VAL A 170 -1.87 5.92 4.27
N PRO A 171 -1.40 4.67 4.54
CA PRO A 171 -2.12 3.47 4.15
C PRO A 171 -3.57 3.39 4.66
N ILE A 172 -3.84 3.80 5.90
CA ILE A 172 -5.19 3.77 6.48
C ILE A 172 -6.09 4.80 5.80
N LEU A 173 -5.60 6.02 5.58
CA LEU A 173 -6.35 7.04 4.85
C LEU A 173 -6.73 6.55 3.45
N TRP A 174 -5.81 5.86 2.77
CA TRP A 174 -6.10 5.28 1.47
C TRP A 174 -7.13 4.15 1.53
N CYS A 175 -7.17 3.34 2.59
CA CYS A 175 -8.21 2.33 2.74
C CYS A 175 -9.63 2.95 2.74
N LEU A 176 -9.79 4.14 3.33
CA LEU A 176 -11.06 4.88 3.32
C LEU A 176 -11.42 5.39 1.93
N VAL A 177 -10.44 5.93 1.19
CA VAL A 177 -10.66 6.47 -0.16
C VAL A 177 -10.89 5.34 -1.17
N GLY A 178 -9.99 4.35 -1.22
CA GLY A 178 -10.01 3.27 -2.20
C GLY A 178 -11.19 2.31 -2.03
N SER A 179 -11.72 2.13 -0.82
CA SER A 179 -12.90 1.28 -0.60
C SER A 179 -14.15 1.77 -1.34
N GLN A 180 -14.21 3.06 -1.72
CA GLN A 180 -15.31 3.61 -2.51
C GLN A 180 -15.41 2.95 -3.90
N ALA A 181 -14.29 2.53 -4.49
CA ALA A 181 -14.29 1.85 -5.78
C ALA A 181 -15.08 0.51 -5.75
N ALA A 182 -15.15 -0.14 -4.58
CA ALA A 182 -15.94 -1.36 -4.40
C ALA A 182 -17.45 -1.15 -4.57
N PHE A 183 -17.94 0.05 -4.27
CA PHE A 183 -19.37 0.38 -4.28
C PHE A 183 -19.76 1.24 -5.48
N LEU A 184 -18.83 2.07 -5.98
CA LEU A 184 -19.10 3.06 -7.03
C LEU A 184 -18.60 2.63 -8.42
N LEU A 185 -17.61 1.73 -8.50
CA LEU A 185 -16.88 1.43 -9.74
C LEU A 185 -16.93 -0.06 -10.13
N GLY A 186 -17.71 -0.87 -9.42
CA GLY A 186 -17.87 -2.29 -9.74
C GLY A 186 -16.64 -3.15 -9.43
N VAL A 187 -15.81 -2.75 -8.46
CA VAL A 187 -14.57 -3.45 -8.08
C VAL A 187 -14.74 -4.17 -6.73
N PRO A 188 -15.54 -5.25 -6.62
CA PRO A 188 -15.93 -5.84 -5.33
C PRO A 188 -14.75 -6.31 -4.46
N GLN A 189 -13.63 -6.68 -5.08
CA GLN A 189 -12.40 -7.06 -4.39
C GLN A 189 -11.83 -5.93 -3.51
N ASP A 190 -12.16 -4.66 -3.79
CA ASP A 190 -11.74 -3.51 -2.98
C ASP A 190 -12.41 -3.44 -1.61
N ARG A 191 -13.42 -4.28 -1.34
CA ARG A 191 -13.95 -4.46 0.03
C ARG A 191 -12.87 -4.94 1.01
N ALA A 192 -11.83 -5.60 0.52
CA ALA A 192 -10.67 -5.97 1.34
C ALA A 192 -9.93 -4.76 1.92
N LEU A 193 -10.04 -3.56 1.32
CA LEU A 193 -9.50 -2.33 1.91
C LEU A 193 -10.20 -1.95 3.22
N ILE A 194 -11.47 -2.30 3.41
CA ILE A 194 -12.17 -2.06 4.68
C ILE A 194 -11.52 -2.92 5.78
N VAL A 195 -11.28 -4.21 5.47
CA VAL A 195 -10.60 -5.14 6.38
C VAL A 195 -9.17 -4.66 6.66
N ALA A 196 -8.42 -4.27 5.64
CA ALA A 196 -7.08 -3.71 5.79
C ALA A 196 -7.09 -2.43 6.64
N GLY A 197 -8.07 -1.54 6.45
CA GLY A 197 -8.24 -0.33 7.26
C GLY A 197 -8.45 -0.65 8.75
N ILE A 198 -9.32 -1.61 9.06
CA ILE A 198 -9.56 -2.06 10.44
C ILE A 198 -8.28 -2.64 11.05
N VAL A 199 -7.56 -3.49 10.31
CA VAL A 199 -6.27 -4.03 10.76
C VAL A 199 -5.27 -2.90 11.02
N GLY A 200 -5.17 -1.93 10.10
CA GLY A 200 -4.31 -0.75 10.25
C GLY A 200 -4.64 0.05 11.50
N ILE A 201 -5.92 0.34 11.77
CA ILE A 201 -6.36 1.07 12.97
C ILE A 201 -5.97 0.28 14.23
N ALA A 202 -6.17 -1.04 14.24
CA ALA A 202 -5.74 -1.88 15.36
C ALA A 202 -4.22 -1.83 15.58
N LEU A 203 -3.41 -1.72 14.52
CA LEU A 203 -1.95 -1.52 14.63
C LEU A 203 -1.59 -0.17 15.23
N VAL A 204 -2.33 0.90 14.91
CA VAL A 204 -2.14 2.23 15.50
C VAL A 204 -2.43 2.20 16.99
N ILE A 205 -3.55 1.59 17.41
CA ILE A 205 -3.92 1.48 18.84
C ILE A 205 -2.85 0.72 19.63
N ARG A 206 -2.26 -0.33 19.04
CA ARG A 206 -1.23 -1.16 19.68
C ARG A 206 0.18 -0.60 19.62
N SER A 207 0.42 0.40 18.78
CA SER A 207 1.74 1.01 18.63
C SER A 207 2.14 1.76 19.90
N ARG A 208 3.39 1.55 20.33
CA ARG A 208 4.02 2.31 21.41
C ARG A 208 4.97 3.33 20.77
N PRO A 209 4.84 4.63 21.05
CA PRO A 209 5.75 5.64 20.53
C PRO A 209 7.19 5.26 20.84
N SER A 210 8.07 5.28 19.83
CA SER A 210 9.51 5.11 20.05
C SER A 210 10.04 6.32 20.81
N ALA A 211 10.91 6.13 21.80
CA ALA A 211 11.42 7.18 22.70
C ALA A 211 12.08 8.38 21.97
N SER A 212 12.37 8.26 20.68
CA SER A 212 12.93 9.32 19.83
C SER A 212 11.91 10.34 19.29
N ASP A 213 10.60 10.13 19.47
CA ASP A 213 9.55 11.09 19.05
C ASP A 213 9.40 12.29 20.00
N GLY A 214 10.25 12.38 21.04
CA GLY A 214 10.16 13.35 22.13
C GLY A 214 11.15 14.52 22.09
N SER A 215 11.74 14.88 20.95
CA SER A 215 12.60 16.08 20.87
C SER A 215 11.79 17.37 20.64
N SER A 216 10.94 17.72 21.60
CA SER A 216 10.48 19.10 21.79
C SER A 216 10.10 19.34 23.26
N ARG A 217 11.00 19.00 24.18
CA ARG A 217 10.99 19.57 25.53
C ARG A 217 11.82 20.85 25.51
N TRP A 218 11.25 21.95 25.02
CA TRP A 218 11.66 23.27 25.49
C TRP A 218 11.17 23.37 26.93
N ARG A 219 12.07 23.06 27.88
CA ARG A 219 11.96 23.53 29.25
C ARG A 219 12.93 24.69 29.38
N ILE A 220 12.37 25.89 29.30
CA ILE A 220 12.91 27.07 29.99
C ILE A 220 12.41 26.97 31.42
#